data_AF-A0A353Y7P4-F1
#
_entry.id   AF-A0A353Y7P4-F1
#
_cell.length_a   1.000
_cell.length_b   1.000
_cell.length_c   1.000
_cell.angle_alpha   90.00
_cell.angle_beta   90.00
_cell.angle_gamma   90.00
#
_symmetry.space_group_name_H-M   'P 1'
#
loop_
_entity.id
_entity.type
_entity.pdbx_description
1 polymer ?
#
loop_
_entity_poly.entity_id
_entity_poly.type
_entity_poly.pdbx_seq_one_letter_code
_entity_poly.pdbx_strand_id
1 'polypeptide(L)' 'GPHLHYEFRINGRHENPLAVARRSESIPVSPAARPAFNRMAEQARRQLAAAELLLAAR' A
#
# COMPACT_ATOMS: atom_id res chain seq x y z
N GLY A 1 -27.74 -18.03 -4.36
CA GLY A 1 -27.89 -17.95 -2.89
C GLY A 1 -26.83 -17.04 -2.30
N PRO A 2 -26.75 -16.92 -0.96
CA PRO A 2 -25.72 -16.13 -0.28
C PRO A 2 -24.33 -16.68 -0.60
N HIS A 3 -23.46 -15.83 -1.14
CA HIS A 3 -22.07 -16.16 -1.43
C HIS A 3 -21.20 -14.93 -1.21
N LEU A 4 -19.91 -15.15 -0.95
CA LEU A 4 -18.92 -14.08 -0.87
C LEU A 4 -18.43 -13.74 -2.28
N HIS A 5 -18.59 -12.50 -2.71
CA HIS A 5 -17.89 -12.01 -3.89
C HIS A 5 -16.49 -11.55 -3.49
N TYR A 6 -15.45 -12.14 -4.08
CA TYR A 6 -14.06 -11.77 -3.86
C TYR A 6 -13.43 -11.40 -5.20
N GLU A 7 -12.89 -10.19 -5.28
CA GLU A 7 -12.25 -9.67 -6.47
C GLU A 7 -10.89 -9.08 -6.11
N PHE A 8 -9.91 -9.32 -6.98
CA PHE A 8 -8.59 -8.73 -6.85
C PHE A 8 -8.27 -7.89 -8.09
N ARG A 9 -7.77 -6.68 -7.87
CA ARG A 9 -7.31 -5.80 -8.95
C ARG A 9 -5.92 -5.28 -8.65
N ILE A 10 -5.03 -5.36 -9.65
CA ILE A 10 -3.73 -4.69 -9.62
C ILE A 10 -3.81 -3.50 -10.56
N ASN A 11 -3.61 -2.29 -10.03
CA ASN A 11 -3.71 -1.03 -10.80
C ASN A 11 -5.02 -0.93 -11.60
N GLY A 12 -6.13 -1.38 -11.02
CA GLY A 12 -7.46 -1.37 -11.66
C GLY A 12 -7.73 -2.52 -12.63
N ARG A 13 -6.73 -3.34 -12.99
CA ARG A 13 -6.93 -4.51 -13.85
C ARG A 13 -7.38 -5.72 -13.02
N HIS A 14 -8.44 -6.39 -13.44
CA HIS A 14 -8.91 -7.63 -12.81
C HIS A 14 -7.85 -8.74 -12.91
N GLU A 15 -7.57 -9.39 -11.79
CA GLU A 15 -6.63 -10.49 -11.67
C GLU A 15 -7.34 -11.72 -11.10
N ASN A 16 -6.86 -12.92 -11.43
CA ASN A 16 -7.42 -14.15 -10.85
C ASN A 16 -7.19 -14.15 -9.32
N PRO A 17 -8.26 -14.04 -8.50
CA PRO A 17 -8.09 -13.85 -7.07
C PRO A 17 -7.45 -15.05 -6.36
N LEU A 18 -7.62 -16.27 -6.88
CA LEU A 18 -7.00 -17.48 -6.31
C LEU A 18 -5.50 -17.56 -6.57
N ALA A 19 -5.02 -16.96 -7.66
CA ALA A 19 -3.60 -16.89 -7.97
C ALA A 19 -2.86 -15.90 -7.06
N VAL A 20 -3.55 -14.82 -6.65
CA VAL A 20 -3.00 -13.79 -5.77
C VAL A 20 -3.10 -14.20 -4.31
N ALA A 21 -4.23 -14.74 -3.86
CA ALA A 21 -4.43 -15.13 -2.46
C ALA A 21 -3.37 -16.13 -1.96
N ARG A 22 -2.86 -16.99 -2.86
CA ARG A 22 -1.78 -17.95 -2.57
C ARG A 22 -0.38 -17.30 -2.47
N ARG A 23 -0.23 -16.03 -2.87
CA ARG A 23 1.02 -15.26 -2.86
C ARG A 23 1.03 -14.16 -1.79
N SER A 24 0.07 -14.17 -0.86
CA SER A 24 -0.11 -13.15 0.18
C SER A 24 0.95 -13.19 1.29
N GLU A 25 2.20 -13.48 0.95
CA GLU A 25 3.32 -13.39 1.86
C GLU A 25 3.86 -11.96 1.83
N SER A 26 4.06 -11.38 3.02
CA SER A 26 4.73 -10.10 3.15
C SER A 26 6.19 -10.26 2.71
N ILE A 27 6.61 -9.50 1.70
CA ILE A 27 8.03 -9.40 1.35
C ILE A 27 8.64 -8.31 2.24
N PRO A 28 9.48 -8.67 3.23
CA PRO A 28 10.03 -7.68 4.15
C PRO A 28 11.06 -6.79 3.44
N VAL A 29 11.15 -5.54 3.88
CA VAL A 29 12.28 -4.67 3.50
C VAL A 29 13.56 -5.29 4.08
N SER A 30 14.53 -5.56 3.22
CA SER A 30 15.81 -6.16 3.63
C SER A 30 16.53 -5.28 4.66
N PRO A 31 17.34 -5.86 5.57
CA PRO A 31 18.08 -5.08 6.57
C PRO A 31 18.94 -3.98 5.95
N ALA A 32 19.60 -4.27 4.82
CA ALA A 32 20.44 -3.31 4.10
C ALA A 32 19.64 -2.14 3.49
N ALA A 33 18.41 -2.38 3.02
CA ALA A 33 17.55 -1.36 2.44
C ALA A 33 16.79 -0.52 3.50
N ARG A 34 16.66 -1.04 4.72
CA ARG A 34 15.82 -0.46 5.77
C ARG A 34 16.17 1.00 6.15
N PRO A 35 17.44 1.41 6.26
CA PRO A 35 17.77 2.81 6.55
C PRO A 35 17.30 3.77 5.46
N ALA A 36 17.44 3.40 4.18
CA ALA A 36 16.99 4.22 3.05
C ALA A 36 15.46 4.30 3.01
N PHE A 37 14.78 3.17 3.18
CA PHE A 37 13.33 3.09 3.26
C PHE A 37 12.78 4.01 4.35
N ASN A 38 13.35 3.97 5.57
CA ASN A 38 12.90 4.80 6.68
C ASN A 38 13.04 6.30 6.38
N ARG A 39 14.14 6.73 5.75
CA ARG A 39 14.31 8.14 5.36
C ARG A 39 13.22 8.59 4.38
N MET A 40 12.91 7.78 3.38
CA MET A 40 11.86 8.06 2.40
C MET A 40 10.47 8.11 3.06
N ALA A 41 10.18 7.15 3.94
CA ALA A 41 8.92 7.10 4.68
C ALA A 41 8.70 8.34 5.56
N GLU A 42 9.75 8.79 6.27
CA GLU A 42 9.69 10.02 7.08
C GLU A 42 9.47 11.28 6.23
N GLN A 43 10.10 11.36 5.07
CA GLN A 43 9.87 12.47 4.15
C GLN A 43 8.42 12.48 3.64
N ALA A 44 7.89 11.33 3.24
CA ALA A 44 6.51 11.20 2.77
C ALA A 44 5.50 11.59 3.87
N ARG A 45 5.72 11.14 5.11
CA ARG A 45 4.88 11.52 6.26
C ARG A 45 4.82 13.04 6.46
N ARG A 46 5.95 13.74 6.39
CA ARG A 46 5.99 15.21 6.51
C ARG A 46 5.22 15.89 5.37
N GLN A 47 5.35 15.39 4.14
CA GLN A 47 4.63 15.94 2.99
C GLN A 47 3.11 15.77 3.12
N LEU A 48 2.66 14.59 3.58
CA LEU A 48 1.24 14.33 3.82
C LEU A 48 0.68 15.23 4.94
N ALA A 49 1.39 15.35 6.07
CA ALA A 49 0.97 16.24 7.16
C ALA A 49 0.87 17.71 6.72
N ALA A 50 1.80 18.18 5.88
CA ALA A 50 1.72 19.52 5.31
C ALA A 50 0.52 19.69 4.36
N ALA A 51 0.23 18.67 3.55
CA ALA A 51 -0.94 18.68 2.65
C ALA A 51 -2.27 18.70 3.43
N GLU A 52 -2.37 17.94 4.52
CA GLU A 52 -3.54 17.94 5.41
C GLU A 52 -3.77 19.33 6.01
N LEU A 53 -2.71 20.01 6.46
CA LEU A 53 -2.81 21.37 6.98
C LEU A 53 -3.31 22.38 5.93
N LEU A 54 -2.81 22.27 4.69
CA LEU A 54 -3.26 23.11 3.57
C LEU A 54 -4.73 22.85 3.21
N LEU A 55 -5.19 21.59 3.27
CA LEU A 55 -6.59 21.25 3.04
C LEU A 55 -7.51 21.79 4.14
N ALA A 56 -7.08 21.75 5.41
CA ALA A 56 -7.85 22.25 6.55
C ALA A 56 -7.93 23.79 6.61
N ALA A 57 -6.95 24.49 6.01
CA ALA A 57 -6.93 25.94 5.93
C ALA A 57 -7.78 26.52 4.78
N ARG A 58 -8.40 25.65 3.97
CA ARG A 58 -9.32 26.01 2.88
C ARG A 58 -10.76 26.08 3.38
#